data_AF-A0A9R0VT00-F1
#
_entry.id   AF-A0A9R0VT00-F1
#
_cell.length_a   1.000
_cell.length_b   1.000
_cell.length_c   1.000
_cell.angle_alpha   90.00
_cell.angle_beta   90.00
_cell.angle_gamma   90.00
#
_symmetry.space_group_name_H-M   'P 1'
#
loop_
_entity.id
_entity.type
_entity.pdbx_description
1 polymer ?
#
loop_
_entity_poly.entity_id
_entity_poly.type
_entity_poly.pdbx_seq_one_letter_code
_entity_poly.pdbx_strand_id
1 'polypeptide(L)'
;MVLMQVGCPLRCSFCATGKGGFARNLKGHEIVEQVLAIEESFKHRVTNVVFMGMGEPMLNLKAVLEAHQCLNKELKIGQRMMTISTVGVPNTISKLASHKLQSTLAVSLHAPNQRLRETIVPSAKAYPLEALMDDCKNYFLETGRRVSFEYTLLAGINDEKAHAEELAALLHACGGGYHVNLIPYNPVEGSEYKRPYRKAIQAFVDALESRKITVSVRQTRGLDANAACGQLRNEFQKNPLLESSPPSEPNQLLESSTPSESSLVPA
;
A
#
# COMPACT_ATOMS: atom_id res chain seq x y z
N MET A 1 -12.06 7.02 -1.44
CA MET A 1 -10.77 6.51 -0.90
C MET A 1 -10.97 6.32 0.58
N VAL A 2 -10.47 5.24 1.16
CA VAL A 2 -10.68 4.92 2.57
C VAL A 2 -9.33 4.75 3.30
N LEU A 3 -9.31 5.10 4.58
CA LEU A 3 -8.20 4.96 5.53
C LEU A 3 -8.27 3.59 6.21
N MET A 4 -7.12 2.93 6.42
CA MET A 4 -6.99 1.62 7.07
C MET A 4 -6.30 1.68 8.42
N GLN A 5 -5.53 2.73 8.65
CA GLN A 5 -4.75 2.94 9.86
C GLN A 5 -4.79 4.44 10.20
N VAL A 6 -4.57 4.75 11.47
CA VAL A 6 -4.25 6.12 11.89
C VAL A 6 -2.74 6.29 11.75
N GLY A 7 -2.32 6.96 10.67
CA GLY A 7 -0.91 7.02 10.27
C GLY A 7 -0.49 5.84 9.38
N CYS A 8 0.81 5.67 9.16
CA CYS A 8 1.36 4.56 8.37
C CYS A 8 2.81 4.23 8.81
N PRO A 9 3.13 2.96 9.10
CA PRO A 9 4.46 2.59 9.59
C PRO A 9 5.54 2.57 8.49
N LEU A 10 5.17 2.64 7.21
CA LEU A 10 6.08 2.40 6.08
C LEU A 10 6.91 3.62 5.65
N ARG A 11 6.58 4.81 6.15
CA ARG A 11 7.38 6.04 5.98
C ARG A 11 7.83 6.33 4.54
N CYS A 12 6.96 6.14 3.55
CA CYS A 12 7.29 6.45 2.16
C CYS A 12 7.70 7.93 1.99
N SER A 13 8.81 8.15 1.28
CA SER A 13 9.36 9.41 0.77
C SER A 13 8.44 10.61 0.70
N PHE A 14 7.48 10.36 -0.19
CA PHE A 14 6.66 11.29 -0.91
C PHE A 14 5.25 11.37 -0.29
N CYS A 15 4.99 10.61 0.78
CA CYS A 15 3.69 10.48 1.41
C CYS A 15 3.62 11.26 2.73
N ALA A 16 2.67 12.18 2.83
CA ALA A 16 2.42 12.97 4.04
C ALA A 16 2.10 12.08 5.25
N THR A 17 1.36 10.99 5.03
CA THR A 17 0.96 10.04 6.08
C THR A 17 2.17 9.37 6.74
N GLY A 18 3.19 9.02 5.96
CA GLY A 18 4.41 8.38 6.46
C GLY A 18 5.19 9.26 7.44
N LYS A 19 5.11 10.59 7.27
CA LYS A 19 5.73 11.56 8.19
C LYS A 19 4.97 11.71 9.52
N GLY A 20 3.69 11.35 9.55
CA GLY A 20 2.82 11.50 10.73
C GLY A 20 2.98 10.41 11.80
N GLY A 21 3.77 9.36 11.52
CA GLY A 21 3.93 8.20 12.40
C GLY A 21 2.81 7.16 12.25
N PHE A 22 2.74 6.21 13.17
CA PHE A 22 1.70 5.17 13.24
C PHE A 22 1.12 5.11 14.66
N ALA A 23 -0.20 5.08 14.79
CA ALA A 23 -0.88 4.97 16.09
C ALA A 23 -1.54 3.60 16.25
N ARG A 24 -2.47 3.26 15.35
CA ARG A 24 -3.23 2.02 15.43
C ARG A 24 -3.85 1.61 14.10
N ASN A 25 -4.21 0.34 14.02
CA ASN A 25 -5.10 -0.19 12.99
C ASN A 25 -6.55 0.27 13.22
N LEU A 26 -7.28 0.50 12.12
CA LEU A 26 -8.73 0.68 12.18
C LEU A 26 -9.43 -0.68 12.19
N LYS A 27 -10.59 -0.76 12.83
CA LYS A 27 -11.49 -1.91 12.79
C LYS A 27 -12.27 -1.93 11.47
N GLY A 28 -12.83 -3.08 11.09
CA GLY A 28 -13.60 -3.21 9.86
C GLY A 28 -14.76 -2.20 9.76
N HIS A 29 -15.50 -1.98 10.86
CA HIS A 29 -16.60 -1.01 10.89
C HIS A 29 -16.11 0.44 10.73
N GLU A 30 -14.97 0.83 11.32
CA GLU A 30 -14.38 2.17 11.15
C GLU A 30 -13.98 2.44 9.68
N ILE A 31 -13.65 1.39 8.91
CA ILE A 31 -13.37 1.51 7.47
C ILE A 31 -14.69 1.69 6.69
N VAL A 32 -15.74 0.94 7.03
CA VAL A 32 -17.05 1.01 6.37
C VAL A 32 -17.76 2.33 6.66
N GLU A 33 -17.69 2.82 7.90
CA GLU A 33 -18.28 4.10 8.34
C GLU A 33 -17.80 5.29 7.50
N GLN A 34 -16.55 5.27 7.02
CA GLN A 34 -16.04 6.30 6.12
C GLN A 34 -16.80 6.36 4.79
N VAL A 35 -17.24 5.21 4.26
CA VAL A 35 -18.03 5.15 3.02
C VAL A 35 -19.45 5.66 3.29
N LEU A 36 -20.07 5.19 4.39
CA LEU A 36 -21.41 5.60 4.78
C LEU A 36 -21.51 7.11 5.05
N ALA A 37 -20.52 7.67 5.75
CA ALA A 37 -20.46 9.10 6.05
C ALA A 37 -20.36 9.95 4.77
N ILE A 38 -19.59 9.49 3.77
CA ILE A 38 -19.50 10.17 2.48
C ILE A 38 -20.81 10.06 1.70
N GLU A 39 -21.44 8.89 1.65
CA GLU A 39 -22.74 8.74 0.99
C GLU A 39 -23.80 9.66 1.61
N GLU A 40 -23.83 9.73 2.95
CA GLU A 40 -24.75 10.59 3.67
C GLU A 40 -24.48 12.08 3.43
N SER A 41 -23.22 12.49 3.43
CA SER A 41 -22.81 13.89 3.23
C SER A 41 -23.09 14.38 1.81
N PHE A 42 -22.76 13.58 0.80
CA PHE A 42 -22.92 13.95 -0.61
C PHE A 42 -24.29 13.58 -1.18
N LYS A 43 -25.13 12.86 -0.42
CA LYS A 43 -26.41 12.31 -0.89
C LYS A 43 -26.28 11.55 -2.20
N HIS A 44 -25.17 10.83 -2.36
CA HIS A 44 -24.83 10.11 -3.58
C HIS A 44 -24.20 8.76 -3.24
N ARG A 45 -24.60 7.73 -3.99
CA ARG A 45 -24.10 6.37 -3.78
C ARG A 45 -22.64 6.24 -4.22
N VAL A 46 -21.81 5.65 -3.38
CA VAL A 46 -20.43 5.30 -3.70
C VAL A 46 -20.42 4.06 -4.59
N THR A 47 -19.81 4.18 -5.77
CA THR A 47 -19.70 3.10 -6.76
C THR A 47 -18.35 2.38 -6.71
N ASN A 48 -17.31 3.02 -6.17
CA ASN A 48 -15.93 2.55 -6.19
C ASN A 48 -15.24 2.83 -4.86
N VAL A 49 -14.46 1.85 -4.38
CA VAL A 49 -13.69 1.99 -3.14
C VAL A 49 -12.23 1.63 -3.40
N VAL A 50 -11.32 2.53 -3.06
CA VAL A 50 -9.88 2.28 -3.15
C VAL A 50 -9.26 2.36 -1.77
N PHE A 51 -8.56 1.29 -1.38
CA PHE A 51 -7.81 1.15 -0.13
C PHE A 51 -6.42 1.79 -0.32
N MET A 52 -6.42 3.10 -0.56
CA MET A 52 -5.25 3.92 -0.89
C MET A 52 -5.18 5.20 -0.02
N GLY A 53 -5.94 5.24 1.08
CA GLY A 53 -5.87 6.31 2.07
C GLY A 53 -4.69 6.14 3.01
N MET A 54 -4.85 6.54 4.27
CA MET A 54 -3.81 6.37 5.28
C MET A 54 -3.66 4.90 5.68
N GLY A 55 -2.43 4.39 5.65
CA GLY A 55 -2.07 3.06 6.10
C GLY A 55 -1.73 2.07 4.98
N GLU A 56 -1.17 0.93 5.39
CA GLU A 56 -0.87 -0.22 4.54
C GLU A 56 -1.93 -1.30 4.73
N PRO A 57 -2.79 -1.56 3.73
CA PRO A 57 -3.86 -2.56 3.83
C PRO A 57 -3.36 -3.95 4.26
N MET A 58 -2.17 -4.37 3.82
CA MET A 58 -1.64 -5.70 4.15
C MET A 58 -1.25 -5.85 5.62
N LEU A 59 -0.93 -4.76 6.32
CA LEU A 59 -0.67 -4.76 7.77
C LEU A 59 -1.94 -4.72 8.61
N ASN A 60 -3.10 -4.56 7.97
CA ASN A 60 -4.42 -4.62 8.60
C ASN A 60 -5.39 -5.53 7.81
N LEU A 61 -4.86 -6.62 7.24
CA LEU A 61 -5.56 -7.44 6.26
C LEU A 61 -6.91 -7.97 6.78
N LYS A 62 -6.99 -8.37 8.05
CA LYS A 62 -8.24 -8.86 8.65
C LYS A 62 -9.36 -7.82 8.57
N ALA A 63 -9.12 -6.61 9.06
CA ALA A 63 -10.13 -5.53 9.04
C ALA A 63 -10.44 -5.08 7.60
N VAL A 64 -9.44 -5.08 6.72
CA VAL A 64 -9.62 -4.78 5.28
C VAL A 64 -10.56 -5.80 4.63
N LEU A 65 -10.40 -7.10 4.93
CA LEU A 65 -11.27 -8.15 4.39
C LEU A 65 -12.69 -8.08 4.98
N GLU A 66 -12.83 -7.82 6.27
CA GLU A 66 -14.13 -7.59 6.92
C GLU A 66 -14.87 -6.41 6.27
N ALA A 67 -14.18 -5.29 6.08
CA ALA A 67 -14.74 -4.11 5.43
C ALA A 67 -15.06 -4.38 3.95
N HIS A 68 -14.16 -5.01 3.20
CA HIS A 68 -14.37 -5.39 1.80
C HIS A 68 -15.62 -6.27 1.63
N GLN A 69 -15.78 -7.28 2.49
CA GLN A 69 -16.95 -8.15 2.47
C GLN A 69 -18.24 -7.39 2.77
N CYS A 70 -18.22 -6.50 3.77
CA CYS A 70 -19.38 -5.67 4.12
C CYS A 70 -19.77 -4.72 2.97
N LEU A 71 -18.80 -4.01 2.40
CA LEU A 71 -19.01 -3.12 1.25
C LEU A 71 -19.59 -3.86 0.04
N ASN A 72 -19.17 -5.11 -0.18
CA ASN A 72 -19.70 -5.94 -1.26
C ASN A 72 -21.12 -6.46 -0.98
N LYS A 73 -21.34 -7.04 0.19
CA LYS A 73 -22.61 -7.73 0.52
C LYS A 73 -23.71 -6.77 0.95
N GLU A 74 -23.40 -5.79 1.77
CA GLU A 74 -24.38 -4.88 2.37
C GLU A 74 -24.58 -3.64 1.48
N LEU A 75 -23.50 -2.96 1.09
CA LEU A 75 -23.57 -1.75 0.25
C LEU A 75 -23.66 -2.05 -1.27
N LYS A 76 -23.65 -3.34 -1.65
CA LYS A 76 -23.77 -3.81 -3.04
C LYS A 76 -22.73 -3.21 -3.99
N ILE A 77 -21.53 -2.91 -3.49
CA ILE A 77 -20.41 -2.44 -4.32
C ILE A 77 -19.74 -3.66 -4.95
N GLY A 78 -19.75 -3.76 -6.27
CA GLY A 78 -19.14 -4.90 -6.97
C GLY A 78 -17.65 -5.02 -6.64
N GLN A 79 -17.14 -6.24 -6.41
CA GLN A 79 -15.74 -6.43 -6.02
C GLN A 79 -14.74 -5.86 -7.02
N ARG A 80 -15.05 -5.92 -8.33
CA ARG A 80 -14.22 -5.33 -9.39
C ARG A 80 -14.15 -3.79 -9.34
N MET A 81 -15.02 -3.16 -8.57
CA MET A 81 -15.01 -1.71 -8.30
C MET A 81 -14.18 -1.36 -7.06
N MET A 82 -13.56 -2.37 -6.44
CA MET A 82 -12.68 -2.21 -5.30
C MET A 82 -11.22 -2.50 -5.66
N THR A 83 -10.32 -1.67 -5.15
CA THR A 83 -8.86 -1.82 -5.36
C THR A 83 -8.14 -1.84 -4.03
N ILE A 84 -7.41 -2.93 -3.76
CA ILE A 84 -6.55 -3.06 -2.59
C ILE A 84 -5.13 -2.74 -3.01
N SER A 85 -4.54 -1.68 -2.44
CA SER A 85 -3.16 -1.29 -2.71
C SER A 85 -2.21 -1.85 -1.66
N THR A 86 -0.96 -2.08 -2.02
CA THR A 86 0.12 -2.40 -1.07
C THR A 86 1.45 -1.86 -1.57
N VAL A 87 2.37 -1.53 -0.67
CA VAL A 87 3.77 -1.29 -1.04
C VAL A 87 4.58 -2.57 -1.27
N GLY A 88 3.99 -3.73 -0.99
CA GLY A 88 4.67 -5.03 -1.06
C GLY A 88 5.20 -5.47 0.29
N VAL A 89 4.31 -5.84 1.21
CA VAL A 89 4.68 -6.44 2.50
C VAL A 89 4.98 -7.94 2.29
N PRO A 90 6.13 -8.46 2.74
CA PRO A 90 6.51 -9.86 2.51
C PRO A 90 5.42 -10.85 2.95
N ASN A 91 5.18 -11.89 2.15
CA ASN A 91 4.24 -12.99 2.45
C ASN A 91 2.77 -12.56 2.64
N THR A 92 2.37 -11.38 2.16
CA THR A 92 0.97 -10.90 2.30
C THR A 92 0.18 -10.96 1.00
N ILE A 93 0.84 -10.82 -0.16
CA ILE A 93 0.19 -10.90 -1.48
C ILE A 93 -0.37 -12.32 -1.71
N SER A 94 0.38 -13.36 -1.35
CA SER A 94 -0.08 -14.76 -1.40
C SER A 94 -1.26 -15.02 -0.46
N LYS A 95 -1.24 -14.45 0.76
CA LYS A 95 -2.38 -14.50 1.68
C LYS A 95 -3.61 -13.85 1.06
N LEU A 96 -3.48 -12.66 0.45
CA LEU A 96 -4.59 -12.02 -0.27
C LEU A 96 -5.09 -12.89 -1.44
N ALA A 97 -4.18 -13.49 -2.21
CA ALA A 97 -4.52 -14.36 -3.35
C ALA A 97 -5.41 -15.54 -2.93
N SER A 98 -5.13 -16.15 -1.78
CA SER A 98 -5.90 -17.28 -1.23
C SER A 98 -7.39 -16.97 -1.01
N HIS A 99 -7.75 -15.69 -0.82
CA HIS A 99 -9.14 -15.26 -0.66
C HIS A 99 -9.90 -15.17 -1.99
N LYS A 100 -9.22 -15.34 -3.15
CA LYS A 100 -9.80 -15.35 -4.51
C LYS A 100 -10.73 -14.16 -4.79
N LEU A 101 -10.39 -12.98 -4.27
CA LEU A 101 -11.17 -11.78 -4.47
C LEU A 101 -11.17 -11.36 -5.94
N GLN A 102 -12.29 -10.81 -6.42
CA GLN A 102 -12.37 -10.22 -7.75
C GLN A 102 -11.89 -8.76 -7.79
N SER A 103 -11.44 -8.23 -6.67
CA SER A 103 -10.82 -6.89 -6.58
C SER A 103 -9.59 -6.77 -7.46
N THR A 104 -9.21 -5.52 -7.75
CA THR A 104 -7.89 -5.24 -8.33
C THR A 104 -6.85 -5.19 -7.21
N LEU A 105 -5.74 -5.91 -7.39
CA LEU A 105 -4.53 -5.68 -6.61
C LEU A 105 -3.74 -4.54 -7.27
N ALA A 106 -3.45 -3.51 -6.50
CA ALA A 106 -2.52 -2.46 -6.86
C ALA A 106 -1.23 -2.58 -6.05
N VAL A 107 -0.08 -2.41 -6.70
CA VAL A 107 1.24 -2.46 -6.07
C VAL A 107 1.94 -1.12 -6.27
N SER A 108 2.24 -0.46 -5.16
CA SER A 108 2.94 0.82 -5.12
C SER A 108 4.44 0.61 -5.36
N LEU A 109 4.80 0.52 -6.65
CA LEU A 109 6.14 0.13 -7.10
C LEU A 109 7.11 1.32 -7.08
N HIS A 110 6.74 2.39 -7.78
CA HIS A 110 7.40 3.71 -7.80
C HIS A 110 8.88 3.77 -8.24
N ALA A 111 9.53 2.66 -8.54
CA ALA A 111 10.89 2.62 -9.05
C ALA A 111 11.11 1.33 -9.85
N PRO A 112 11.99 1.35 -10.87
CA PRO A 112 12.24 0.18 -11.71
C PRO A 112 13.37 -0.70 -11.18
N ASN A 113 14.14 -0.24 -10.20
CA ASN A 113 15.25 -0.96 -9.59
C ASN A 113 15.27 -0.78 -8.06
N GLN A 114 15.93 -1.71 -7.36
CA GLN A 114 15.94 -1.76 -5.90
C GLN A 114 16.52 -0.50 -5.27
N ARG A 115 17.65 0.02 -5.79
CA ARG A 115 18.33 1.20 -5.23
C ARG A 115 17.42 2.43 -5.22
N LEU A 116 16.75 2.69 -6.35
CA LEU A 116 15.82 3.82 -6.44
C LEU A 116 14.57 3.57 -5.59
N ARG A 117 14.10 2.33 -5.52
CA ARG A 117 12.96 1.95 -4.69
C ARG A 117 13.23 2.19 -3.21
N GLU A 118 14.41 1.84 -2.69
CA GLU A 118 14.80 2.12 -1.31
C GLU A 118 14.88 3.62 -0.99
N THR A 119 15.21 4.44 -1.99
CA THR A 119 15.26 5.91 -1.82
C THR A 119 13.86 6.51 -1.67
N ILE A 120 12.88 5.96 -2.40
CA ILE A 120 11.50 6.48 -2.49
C ILE A 120 10.57 5.80 -1.46
N VAL A 121 10.81 4.53 -1.17
CA VAL A 121 10.08 3.67 -0.24
C VAL A 121 11.10 3.03 0.70
N PRO A 122 11.51 3.68 1.80
CA PRO A 122 12.59 3.17 2.67
C PRO A 122 12.34 1.76 3.22
N SER A 123 11.09 1.38 3.45
CA SER A 123 10.73 0.02 3.89
C SER A 123 11.05 -1.07 2.85
N ALA A 124 11.30 -0.71 1.59
CA ALA A 124 11.71 -1.62 0.52
C ALA A 124 13.04 -2.32 0.79
N LYS A 125 13.91 -1.77 1.65
CA LYS A 125 15.20 -2.37 1.99
C LYS A 125 15.05 -3.77 2.58
N ALA A 126 13.97 -4.02 3.31
CA ALA A 126 13.70 -5.32 3.91
C ALA A 126 13.12 -6.35 2.94
N TYR A 127 12.72 -5.93 1.72
CA TYR A 127 12.06 -6.80 0.76
C TYR A 127 12.51 -6.53 -0.68
N PRO A 128 13.38 -7.39 -1.23
CA PRO A 128 13.93 -7.24 -2.58
C PRO A 128 12.84 -7.11 -3.64
N LEU A 129 13.09 -6.24 -4.62
CA LEU A 129 12.17 -5.98 -5.72
C LEU A 129 11.87 -7.25 -6.52
N GLU A 130 12.87 -8.11 -6.75
CA GLU A 130 12.71 -9.38 -7.45
C GLU A 130 11.68 -10.26 -6.75
N ALA A 131 11.76 -10.37 -5.43
CA ALA A 131 10.80 -11.14 -4.63
C ALA A 131 9.38 -10.54 -4.71
N LEU A 132 9.25 -9.21 -4.70
CA LEU A 132 7.96 -8.55 -4.92
C LEU A 132 7.38 -8.86 -6.30
N MET A 133 8.22 -8.86 -7.34
CA MET A 133 7.78 -9.20 -8.69
C MET A 133 7.33 -10.66 -8.79
N ASP A 134 8.03 -11.58 -8.13
CA ASP A 134 7.63 -13.00 -8.03
C ASP A 134 6.29 -13.17 -7.30
N ASP A 135 6.07 -12.45 -6.19
CA ASP A 135 4.78 -12.43 -5.49
C ASP A 135 3.65 -11.92 -6.40
N CYS A 136 3.90 -10.88 -7.21
CA CYS A 136 2.93 -10.36 -8.16
C CYS A 136 2.61 -11.35 -9.28
N LYS A 137 3.65 -12.02 -9.80
CA LYS A 137 3.51 -13.08 -10.81
C LYS A 137 2.67 -14.24 -10.26
N ASN A 138 2.98 -14.70 -9.05
CA ASN A 138 2.26 -15.77 -8.38
C ASN A 138 0.81 -15.38 -8.11
N TYR A 139 0.54 -14.13 -7.71
CA TYR A 139 -0.83 -13.62 -7.58
C TYR A 139 -1.62 -13.72 -8.89
N PHE A 140 -1.01 -13.32 -10.01
CA PHE A 140 -1.66 -13.42 -11.32
C PHE A 140 -1.91 -14.89 -11.71
N LEU A 141 -0.93 -15.77 -11.55
CA LEU A 141 -1.07 -17.21 -11.85
C LEU A 141 -2.16 -17.87 -10.99
N GLU A 142 -2.26 -17.47 -9.72
CA GLU A 142 -3.19 -18.06 -8.76
C GLU A 142 -4.64 -17.58 -8.94
N THR A 143 -4.84 -16.33 -9.38
CA THR A 143 -6.15 -15.67 -9.40
C THR A 143 -6.67 -15.36 -10.80
N GLY A 144 -5.80 -15.35 -11.81
CA GLY A 144 -6.07 -14.83 -13.16
C GLY A 144 -6.34 -13.32 -13.18
N ARG A 145 -6.12 -12.60 -12.07
CA ARG A 145 -6.40 -11.17 -11.94
C ARG A 145 -5.15 -10.35 -12.20
N ARG A 146 -5.26 -9.40 -13.14
CA ARG A 146 -4.20 -8.44 -13.48
C ARG A 146 -3.77 -7.62 -12.26
N VAL A 147 -2.46 -7.41 -12.11
CA VAL A 147 -1.87 -6.50 -11.11
C VAL A 147 -1.73 -5.09 -11.69
N SER A 148 -2.15 -4.06 -10.96
CA SER A 148 -1.91 -2.65 -11.32
C SER A 148 -0.66 -2.14 -10.61
N PHE A 149 0.40 -1.80 -11.32
CA PHE A 149 1.57 -1.17 -10.74
C PHE A 149 1.37 0.35 -10.71
N GLU A 150 1.25 0.90 -9.51
CA GLU A 150 1.17 2.34 -9.29
C GLU A 150 2.59 2.91 -9.28
N TYR A 151 2.83 3.92 -10.12
CA TYR A 151 4.15 4.53 -10.29
C TYR A 151 4.04 6.05 -10.17
N THR A 152 4.41 6.58 -9.00
CA THR A 152 4.43 8.02 -8.76
C THR A 152 5.64 8.63 -9.48
N LEU A 153 5.41 9.50 -10.46
CA LEU A 153 6.48 10.17 -11.19
C LEU A 153 6.96 11.41 -10.42
N LEU A 154 8.24 11.42 -10.06
CA LEU A 154 8.98 12.43 -9.30
C LEU A 154 10.03 13.05 -10.21
N ALA A 155 9.97 14.37 -10.38
CA ALA A 155 10.80 15.08 -11.36
C ALA A 155 12.30 14.95 -11.06
N GLY A 156 13.06 14.47 -12.04
CA GLY A 156 14.51 14.30 -11.96
C GLY A 156 14.95 13.15 -11.05
N ILE A 157 14.04 12.24 -10.69
CA ILE A 157 14.34 11.14 -9.76
C ILE A 157 14.00 9.79 -10.40
N ASN A 158 12.78 9.64 -10.90
CA ASN A 158 12.30 8.38 -11.47
C ASN A 158 11.48 8.59 -12.75
N ASP A 159 11.58 9.76 -13.39
CA ASP A 159 10.76 10.16 -14.54
C ASP A 159 11.56 10.26 -15.87
N GLU A 160 12.83 9.87 -15.86
CA GLU A 160 13.65 9.79 -17.07
C GLU A 160 13.28 8.61 -17.97
N LYS A 161 13.61 8.74 -19.26
CA LYS A 161 13.39 7.69 -20.26
C LYS A 161 14.04 6.36 -19.86
N ALA A 162 15.28 6.39 -19.35
CA ALA A 162 16.00 5.18 -18.91
C ALA A 162 15.21 4.39 -17.85
N HIS A 163 14.58 5.08 -16.89
CA HIS A 163 13.74 4.45 -15.88
C HIS A 163 12.50 3.77 -16.48
N ALA A 164 11.89 4.34 -17.52
CA ALA A 164 10.80 3.70 -18.24
C ALA A 164 11.26 2.42 -18.98
N GLU A 165 12.48 2.44 -19.52
CA GLU A 165 13.06 1.28 -20.20
C GLU A 165 13.38 0.15 -19.22
N GLU A 166 13.96 0.47 -18.06
CA GLU A 166 14.16 -0.48 -16.96
C GLU A 166 12.82 -1.03 -16.43
N LEU A 167 11.82 -0.16 -16.24
CA LEU A 167 10.49 -0.58 -15.78
C LEU A 167 9.86 -1.57 -16.77
N ALA A 168 9.95 -1.30 -18.07
CA ALA A 168 9.43 -2.20 -19.08
C ALA A 168 10.15 -3.56 -19.05
N ALA A 169 11.48 -3.58 -18.89
CA ALA A 169 12.24 -4.83 -18.78
C ALA A 169 11.82 -5.65 -17.54
N LEU A 170 11.67 -4.99 -16.39
CA LEU A 170 11.19 -5.60 -15.14
C LEU A 170 9.80 -6.22 -15.31
N LEU A 171 8.88 -5.51 -15.95
CA LEU A 171 7.51 -5.98 -16.17
C LEU A 171 7.46 -7.14 -17.17
N HIS A 172 8.26 -7.11 -18.24
CA HIS A 172 8.35 -8.22 -19.19
C HIS A 172 8.83 -9.51 -18.52
N ALA A 173 9.78 -9.43 -17.58
CA ALA A 173 10.24 -10.59 -16.81
C ALA A 173 9.14 -11.24 -15.95
N CYS A 174 8.12 -10.48 -15.55
CA CYS A 174 6.98 -10.97 -14.75
C CYS A 174 6.04 -11.91 -15.54
N GLY A 175 6.11 -11.93 -16.89
CA GLY A 175 5.37 -12.89 -17.73
C GLY A 175 3.94 -12.46 -18.12
N GLY A 176 3.60 -11.18 -17.92
CA GLY A 176 2.33 -10.58 -18.35
C GLY A 176 1.35 -10.32 -17.20
N GLY A 177 0.10 -9.97 -17.53
CA GLY A 177 -0.92 -9.79 -16.50
C GLY A 177 -0.73 -8.54 -15.64
N TYR A 178 -0.24 -7.45 -16.22
CA TYR A 178 -0.04 -6.18 -15.51
C TYR A 178 -0.58 -4.95 -16.27
N HIS A 179 -0.74 -3.86 -15.53
CA HIS A 179 -1.03 -2.52 -16.03
C HIS A 179 -0.21 -1.51 -15.24
N VAL A 180 0.32 -0.48 -15.88
CA VAL A 180 1.03 0.59 -15.18
C VAL A 180 0.12 1.81 -15.06
N ASN A 181 -0.09 2.28 -13.83
CA ASN A 181 -0.77 3.53 -13.57
C ASN A 181 0.26 4.58 -13.14
N LEU A 182 0.60 5.49 -14.07
CA LEU A 182 1.48 6.62 -13.78
C LEU A 182 0.71 7.68 -13.01
N ILE A 183 1.26 8.11 -11.88
CA ILE A 183 0.69 9.14 -11.02
C ILE A 183 1.66 10.32 -11.01
N PRO A 184 1.42 11.36 -11.81
CA PRO A 184 2.23 12.58 -11.71
C PRO A 184 2.15 13.13 -10.29
N TYR A 185 3.31 13.36 -9.66
CA TYR A 185 3.37 13.72 -8.25
C TYR A 185 2.50 14.93 -7.89
N ASN A 186 1.80 14.82 -6.77
CA ASN A 186 1.00 15.90 -6.20
C ASN A 186 1.83 16.53 -5.08
N PRO A 187 2.25 17.80 -5.21
CA PRO A 187 3.10 18.44 -4.22
C PRO A 187 2.52 18.32 -2.81
N VAL A 188 3.35 17.89 -1.86
CA VAL A 188 3.04 17.87 -0.43
C VAL A 188 3.88 18.95 0.24
N GLU A 189 3.27 19.70 1.14
CA GLU A 189 3.98 20.72 1.92
C GLU A 189 5.18 20.11 2.68
N GLY A 190 6.35 20.75 2.56
CA GLY A 190 7.60 20.26 3.16
C GLY A 190 8.19 19.01 2.50
N SER A 191 7.78 18.64 1.29
CA SER A 191 8.49 17.66 0.45
C SER A 191 9.47 18.34 -0.51
N GLU A 192 10.64 17.73 -0.71
CA GLU A 192 11.62 18.19 -1.71
C GLU A 192 11.28 17.72 -3.14
N TYR A 193 10.31 16.80 -3.26
CA TYR A 193 9.90 16.26 -4.54
C TYR A 193 9.09 17.25 -5.36
N LYS A 194 9.24 17.14 -6.67
CA LYS A 194 8.57 18.01 -7.64
C LYS A 194 7.75 17.20 -8.63
N ARG A 195 6.69 17.81 -9.13
CA ARG A 195 5.88 17.27 -10.22
C ARG A 195 6.65 17.38 -11.54
N PRO A 196 6.78 16.29 -12.31
CA PRO A 196 7.37 16.33 -13.64
C PRO A 196 6.62 17.27 -14.59
N TYR A 197 7.35 17.83 -15.56
CA TYR A 197 6.74 18.55 -16.67
C TYR A 197 5.96 17.60 -17.57
N ARG A 198 4.93 18.11 -18.24
CA ARG A 198 4.08 17.32 -19.17
C ARG A 198 4.89 16.58 -20.23
N LYS A 199 5.97 17.19 -20.75
CA LYS A 199 6.86 16.58 -21.74
C LYS A 199 7.59 15.35 -21.20
N ALA A 200 8.04 15.38 -19.95
CA ALA A 200 8.69 14.23 -19.31
C ALA A 200 7.70 13.09 -19.10
N ILE A 201 6.48 13.41 -18.62
CA ILE A 201 5.40 12.43 -18.46
C ILE A 201 5.08 11.76 -19.80
N GLN A 202 4.91 12.55 -20.87
CA GLN A 202 4.62 12.00 -22.19
C GLN A 202 5.77 11.14 -22.72
N ALA A 203 7.03 11.57 -22.57
CA ALA A 203 8.18 10.78 -22.97
C ALA A 203 8.27 9.44 -22.22
N PHE A 204 7.89 9.41 -20.94
CA PHE A 204 7.81 8.20 -20.13
C PHE A 204 6.70 7.26 -20.63
N VAL A 205 5.52 7.81 -20.95
CA VAL A 205 4.41 7.07 -21.58
C VAL A 205 4.84 6.47 -22.91
N ASP A 206 5.39 7.28 -23.81
CA ASP A 206 5.83 6.85 -25.15
C ASP A 206 6.90 5.73 -25.04
N ALA A 207 7.81 5.84 -24.06
CA ALA A 207 8.83 4.82 -23.81
C ALA A 207 8.24 3.48 -23.35
N LEU A 208 7.21 3.51 -22.50
CA LEU A 208 6.48 2.31 -22.06
C LEU A 208 5.62 1.71 -23.19
N GLU A 209 4.88 2.54 -23.92
CA GLU A 209 4.00 2.11 -25.01
C GLU A 209 4.79 1.52 -26.18
N SER A 210 5.91 2.13 -26.56
CA SER A 210 6.83 1.58 -27.58
C SER A 210 7.37 0.20 -27.21
N ARG A 211 7.34 -0.15 -25.92
CA ARG A 211 7.72 -1.46 -25.37
C ARG A 211 6.52 -2.35 -25.05
N LYS A 212 5.34 -2.00 -25.55
CA LYS A 212 4.08 -2.75 -25.41
C LYS A 212 3.61 -2.89 -23.96
N ILE A 213 3.97 -1.96 -23.09
CA ILE A 213 3.44 -1.89 -21.73
C ILE A 213 2.12 -1.13 -21.75
N THR A 214 1.05 -1.75 -21.23
CA THR A 214 -0.22 -1.04 -21.04
C THR A 214 -0.07 -0.02 -19.92
N VAL A 215 -0.27 1.24 -20.24
CA VAL A 215 -0.06 2.36 -19.31
C VAL A 215 -1.25 3.32 -19.32
N SER A 216 -1.56 3.89 -18.16
CA SER A 216 -2.48 5.02 -18.03
C SER A 216 -1.84 6.12 -17.19
N VAL A 217 -2.12 7.38 -17.51
CA VAL A 217 -1.77 8.51 -16.65
C VAL A 217 -2.99 8.90 -15.82
N ARG A 218 -2.85 8.83 -14.50
CA ARG A 218 -3.92 9.23 -13.58
C ARG A 218 -4.14 10.74 -13.67
N GLN A 219 -5.36 11.14 -14.03
CA GLN A 219 -5.75 12.54 -13.94
C GLN A 219 -5.79 12.95 -12.47
N THR A 220 -5.10 14.04 -12.15
CA THR A 220 -5.11 14.58 -10.80
C THR A 220 -6.49 15.14 -10.46
N ARG A 221 -7.06 14.72 -9.33
CA ARG A 221 -8.31 15.23 -8.77
C ARG A 221 -8.05 15.60 -7.31
N GLY A 222 -8.54 16.77 -6.86
CA GLY A 222 -8.49 17.17 -5.45
C GLY A 222 -7.19 17.83 -4.95
N LEU A 223 -6.38 18.43 -5.84
CA LEU A 223 -5.19 19.21 -5.44
C LEU A 223 -5.55 20.39 -4.53
N ASP A 224 -6.67 21.05 -4.83
CA ASP A 224 -7.08 22.28 -4.16
C ASP A 224 -7.49 22.07 -2.69
N ALA A 225 -7.67 20.82 -2.27
CA ALA A 225 -8.16 20.44 -0.94
C ALA A 225 -7.21 19.50 -0.17
N ASN A 226 -5.94 19.38 -0.56
CA ASN A 226 -4.97 18.43 0.02
C ASN A 226 -5.48 16.97 0.08
N ALA A 227 -6.39 16.60 -0.83
CA ALA A 227 -7.11 15.33 -0.80
C ALA A 227 -6.61 14.33 -1.85
N ALA A 228 -5.55 14.66 -2.59
CA ALA A 228 -4.98 13.76 -3.57
C ALA A 228 -4.17 12.63 -2.91
N CYS A 229 -3.92 11.54 -3.65
CA CYS A 229 -3.09 10.43 -3.17
C CYS A 229 -1.73 10.95 -2.64
N GLY A 230 -1.37 10.55 -1.42
CA GLY A 230 -0.14 10.96 -0.74
C GLY A 230 -0.23 12.27 0.05
N GLN A 231 -1.31 13.06 -0.08
CA GLN A 231 -1.48 14.33 0.64
C GLN A 231 -2.27 14.20 1.95
N LEU A 232 -2.93 13.07 2.20
CA LEU A 232 -3.74 12.87 3.41
C LEU A 232 -2.87 12.92 4.67
N ARG A 233 -3.05 14.00 5.43
CA ARG A 233 -2.48 14.27 6.75
C ARG A 233 -3.61 14.63 7.69
N ASN A 234 -3.52 14.18 8.94
CA ASN A 234 -4.46 14.65 9.97
C ASN A 234 -4.04 16.06 10.40
N GLU A 235 -4.74 17.10 9.93
CA GLU A 235 -4.43 18.50 10.29
C GLU A 235 -4.64 18.79 11.79
N PHE A 236 -5.47 17.99 12.48
CA PHE A 236 -5.66 18.08 13.94
C PHE A 236 -4.50 17.48 14.73
N GLN A 237 -3.55 16.84 14.06
CA GLN A 237 -2.37 16.23 14.67
C GLN A 237 -1.23 17.27 14.77
N LYS A 238 -1.27 18.06 15.85
CA LYS A 238 -0.27 19.11 16.11
C LYS A 238 1.16 18.58 16.33
N ASN A 239 1.29 17.34 16.80
CA ASN A 239 2.57 16.67 17.06
C ASN A 239 2.64 15.30 16.37
N PRO A 240 3.82 14.86 15.88
CA PRO A 240 4.03 13.48 15.42
C PRO A 240 3.62 12.46 16.50
N LEU A 241 3.09 11.31 16.09
CA LEU A 241 2.81 10.22 17.04
C LEU A 241 4.12 9.73 17.63
N LEU A 242 4.18 9.68 18.96
CA LEU A 242 5.28 9.07 19.69
C LEU A 242 5.33 7.57 19.33
N GLU A 243 6.52 7.06 18.99
CA GLU A 243 6.74 5.64 18.77
C GLU A 243 6.36 4.86 20.03
N SER A 244 5.38 3.95 19.92
CA SER A 244 5.18 2.94 20.96
C SER A 244 6.34 1.96 20.88
N SER A 245 7.11 1.85 21.97
CA SER A 245 8.19 0.89 22.16
C SER A 245 7.74 -0.53 21.73
N PRO A 246 8.64 -1.37 21.17
CA PRO A 246 8.30 -2.75 20.86
C PRO A 246 7.80 -3.47 22.11
N PRO A 247 6.89 -4.44 21.99
CA PRO A 247 6.47 -5.24 23.13
C PRO A 247 7.70 -5.91 23.75
N SER A 248 7.96 -5.59 25.01
CA SER A 248 8.96 -6.26 25.84
C SER A 248 8.69 -7.76 25.84
N GLU A 249 9.74 -8.55 25.61
CA GLU A 249 9.71 -10.01 25.70
C GLU A 249 9.04 -10.49 26.99
N PRO A 250 8.28 -11.60 26.95
CA PRO A 250 7.69 -12.15 28.16
C PRO A 250 8.79 -12.63 29.12
N ASN A 251 8.81 -11.95 30.27
CA ASN A 251 9.43 -12.31 31.54
C ASN A 251 9.69 -13.82 31.69
N GLN A 252 10.94 -14.26 31.52
CA GLN A 252 11.42 -15.49 32.14
C GLN A 252 11.77 -15.15 33.59
N LEU A 253 10.86 -15.44 34.52
CA LEU A 253 11.18 -15.51 35.93
C LEU A 253 10.92 -16.94 36.42
N LEU A 254 12.06 -17.60 36.66
CA LEU A 254 12.39 -18.58 37.70
C LEU A 254 11.51 -19.82 37.89
N GLU A 255 12.16 -20.98 37.72
CA GLU A 255 12.14 -22.03 38.75
C GLU A 255 13.46 -22.80 38.71
N SER A 256 14.40 -22.43 39.59
CA SER A 256 15.54 -23.26 39.97
C SER A 256 15.81 -23.08 41.46
N SER A 257 15.19 -23.91 42.29
CA SER A 257 15.70 -24.27 43.61
C SER A 257 14.83 -25.36 44.25
N THR A 258 15.27 -26.62 44.18
CA THR A 258 15.06 -27.58 45.26
C THR A 258 16.19 -27.39 46.30
N PRO A 259 15.93 -27.64 47.59
CA PRO A 259 16.31 -28.96 48.11
C PRO A 259 15.36 -29.57 49.17
N SER A 260 15.44 -30.92 49.23
CA SER A 260 15.36 -31.84 50.39
C SER A 260 14.16 -31.84 51.35
N GLU A 261 13.44 -32.99 51.40
CA GLU A 261 13.22 -33.92 52.56
C GLU A 261 12.00 -34.82 52.22
N SER A 262 12.19 -36.09 51.83
CA SER A 262 12.29 -37.31 52.65
C SER A 262 11.06 -37.67 53.52
N SER A 263 10.24 -38.60 53.04
CA SER A 263 9.49 -39.64 53.79
C SER A 263 8.73 -40.50 52.75
N LEU A 264 9.13 -41.74 52.41
CA LEU A 264 8.84 -43.02 53.09
C LEU A 264 7.37 -43.06 53.59
N VAL A 265 6.48 -43.94 53.10
CA VAL A 265 6.43 -45.41 53.29
C VAL A 265 5.41 -46.04 52.30
N PRO A 266 5.52 -47.34 51.93
CA PRO A 266 4.76 -47.99 50.83
C PRO A 266 3.61 -48.91 51.30
N ALA A 267 2.68 -49.22 50.39
CA ALA A 267 2.03 -50.53 50.12
C ALA A 267 1.05 -50.38 48.95
#